data_AF-J6HNY5-F1
#
_entry.id   AF-J6HNY5-F1
#
_cell.length_a   1.000
_cell.length_b   1.000
_cell.length_c   1.000
_cell.angle_alpha   90.00
_cell.angle_beta   90.00
_cell.angle_gamma   90.00
#
_symmetry.space_group_name_H-M   'P 1'
#
loop_
_entity.id
_entity.type
_entity.pdbx_description
1 polymer ?
#
loop_
_entity_poly.entity_id
_entity_poly.type
_entity_poly.pdbx_seq_one_letter_code
_entity_poly.pdbx_strand_id
1 'polypeptide(L)' 'MEGEKPLFVITVADAQHWAEEKLGRRLTYEELQVVEDKLEWGLCEGLDVVYDTIFDEIRRNE' A
#
# COMPACT_ATOMS: atom_id res chain seq x y z
N MET A 1 8.03 -13.02 19.27
CA MET A 1 6.99 -13.00 18.22
C MET A 1 7.09 -11.68 17.44
N GLU A 2 8.22 -11.42 16.80
CA GLU A 2 8.38 -10.24 15.94
C GLU A 2 7.60 -10.36 14.62
N GLY A 3 7.30 -11.59 14.19
CA GLY A 3 6.67 -11.89 12.90
C GLY A 3 5.18 -11.55 12.76
N GLU A 4 4.50 -11.08 13.81
CA GLU A 4 3.07 -10.71 13.72
C GLU A 4 2.85 -9.19 13.54
N LYS A 5 3.93 -8.40 13.50
CA LYS A 5 3.79 -6.95 13.29
C LYS A 5 3.61 -6.63 11.81
N PRO A 6 2.57 -5.87 11.44
CA PRO A 6 2.43 -5.39 10.07
C PRO A 6 3.59 -4.43 9.74
N LEU A 7 4.26 -4.66 8.61
CA LEU A 7 5.33 -3.81 8.12
C LEU A 7 4.80 -2.54 7.42
N PHE A 8 3.61 -2.61 6.84
CA PHE A 8 2.95 -1.51 6.14
C PHE A 8 1.43 -1.70 6.18
N VAL A 9 0.67 -0.61 6.38
CA VAL A 9 -0.81 -0.61 6.40
C VAL A 9 -1.30 0.67 5.74
N ILE A 10 -2.32 0.55 4.89
CA ILE A 10 -3.12 1.67 4.41
C ILE A 10 -4.53 1.48 4.96
N THR A 11 -5.06 2.48 5.65
CA THR A 11 -6.40 2.44 6.22
C THR A 11 -7.41 3.12 5.30
N VAL A 12 -8.70 2.85 5.52
CA VAL A 12 -9.78 3.58 4.86
C VAL A 12 -9.68 5.09 5.14
N ALA A 13 -9.21 5.49 6.32
CA ALA A 13 -9.04 6.90 6.66
C ALA A 13 -8.00 7.58 5.77
N ASP A 14 -6.90 6.88 5.46
CA ASP A 14 -5.87 7.38 4.55
C ASP A 14 -6.43 7.57 3.13
N ALA A 15 -7.16 6.57 2.62
CA ALA A 15 -7.81 6.66 1.31
C ALA A 15 -8.83 7.81 1.26
N GLN A 16 -9.61 7.99 2.32
CA GLN A 16 -10.62 9.06 2.40
C GLN A 16 -9.98 10.44 2.51
N HIS A 17 -8.86 10.58 3.22
CA HIS A 17 -8.10 11.83 3.30
C HIS A 17 -7.66 12.29 1.90
N TRP A 18 -7.08 11.38 1.11
CA TRP A 18 -6.67 11.68 -0.25
C TRP A 18 -7.85 11.94 -1.19
N ALA A 19 -8.98 11.24 -1.00
CA ALA A 19 -10.18 11.51 -1.78
C ALA A 19 -10.75 12.91 -1.49
N GLU A 20 -10.79 13.32 -0.23
CA GLU A 20 -11.19 14.69 0.14
C GLU A 20 -10.23 15.73 -0.46
N GLU A 21 -8.92 15.49 -0.42
CA GLU A 21 -7.92 16.41 -0.99
C GLU A 21 -8.00 16.51 -2.53
N LYS A 22 -8.13 15.37 -3.23
CA LYS A 22 -8.03 15.31 -4.70
C LYS A 22 -9.37 15.46 -5.41
N LEU A 23 -10.45 14.98 -4.81
CA LEU A 23 -11.79 14.95 -5.40
C LEU A 23 -12.77 15.91 -4.71
N GLY A 24 -12.39 16.49 -3.56
CA GLY A 24 -13.25 17.39 -2.78
C GLY A 24 -14.42 16.68 -2.11
N ARG A 25 -14.41 15.34 -2.05
CA ARG A 25 -15.47 14.53 -1.43
C ARG A 25 -14.93 13.18 -0.96
N ARG A 26 -15.70 12.54 -0.09
CA ARG A 26 -15.46 11.16 0.35
C ARG A 26 -15.85 10.15 -0.73
N LEU A 27 -15.16 9.01 -0.72
CA LEU A 27 -15.46 7.84 -1.54
C LEU A 27 -16.67 7.09 -0.99
N THR A 28 -17.49 6.55 -1.89
CA THR A 28 -18.53 5.56 -1.52
C THR A 28 -17.89 4.22 -1.18
N TYR A 29 -18.71 3.28 -0.68
CA TYR A 29 -18.26 1.92 -0.40
C TYR A 29 -17.73 1.23 -1.67
N GLU A 30 -18.43 1.37 -2.80
CA GLU A 30 -18.05 0.77 -4.07
C GLU A 30 -16.73 1.37 -4.59
N GLU A 31 -16.54 2.68 -4.42
CA GLU A 31 -15.29 3.35 -4.80
C GLU A 31 -14.12 2.93 -3.89
N LEU A 32 -14.37 2.63 -2.62
CA LEU A 32 -13.35 2.06 -1.72
C LEU A 32 -12.92 0.66 -2.16
N GLN A 33 -13.83 -0.17 -2.68
CA GLN A 33 -13.46 -1.47 -3.24
C GLN A 33 -12.52 -1.32 -4.45
N VAL A 34 -12.77 -0.32 -5.31
CA VAL A 34 -11.86 -0.02 -6.42
C VAL A 34 -10.49 0.44 -5.93
N VAL A 35 -10.44 1.22 -4.84
CA VAL A 35 -9.16 1.62 -4.21
C VAL A 35 -8.42 0.40 -3.69
N GLU A 36 -9.10 -0.51 -3.00
CA GLU A 36 -8.52 -1.76 -2.49
C GLU A 36 -7.91 -2.60 -3.62
N ASP A 37 -8.68 -2.88 -4.66
CA ASP A 37 -8.22 -3.66 -5.83
C ASP A 37 -6.99 -3.02 -6.51
N LYS A 38 -6.96 -1.69 -6.61
CA LYS A 38 -5.85 -0.97 -7.23
C LYS A 38 -4.62 -0.87 -6.34
N LEU A 39 -4.81 -0.76 -5.02
CA LEU A 39 -3.72 -0.83 -4.05
C LEU A 39 -3.13 -2.23 -4.05
N GLU A 40 -3.93 -3.29 -4.06
CA GLU A 40 -3.44 -4.67 -4.13
C GLU A 40 -2.62 -4.88 -5.41
N TRP A 41 -3.14 -4.49 -6.57
CA TRP A 41 -2.40 -4.65 -7.83
C TRP A 41 -1.11 -3.82 -7.87
N GLY A 42 -1.19 -2.53 -7.52
CA GLY A 42 -0.05 -1.61 -7.60
C GLY A 42 1.04 -1.91 -6.55
N LEU A 43 0.62 -2.34 -5.35
CA LEU A 43 1.55 -2.76 -4.32
C LEU A 43 2.09 -4.15 -4.62
N CYS A 44 1.30 -5.18 -4.90
CA CYS A 44 1.84 -6.53 -5.09
C CYS A 44 2.80 -6.63 -6.29
N GLU A 45 2.43 -6.08 -7.46
CA GLU A 45 3.30 -6.13 -8.65
C GLU A 45 4.56 -5.25 -8.50
N GLY A 46 4.45 -4.13 -7.76
CA GLY A 46 5.58 -3.25 -7.48
C GLY A 46 6.46 -3.73 -6.32
N LEU A 47 5.88 -4.41 -5.35
CA LEU A 47 6.54 -4.85 -4.12
C LEU A 47 7.52 -5.97 -4.40
N ASP A 48 7.26 -6.87 -5.34
CA ASP A 48 8.23 -7.90 -5.73
C ASP A 48 9.56 -7.26 -6.15
N VAL A 49 9.50 -6.22 -7.00
CA VAL A 49 10.68 -5.44 -7.44
C VAL A 49 11.32 -4.67 -6.28
N VAL A 50 10.52 -4.11 -5.37
CA VAL A 50 11.01 -3.39 -4.20
C VAL A 50 11.70 -4.34 -3.22
N TYR A 51 11.14 -5.51 -2.95
CA TYR A 51 11.73 -6.52 -2.09
C TYR A 51 13.00 -7.10 -2.69
N ASP A 52 13.03 -7.36 -3.99
CA ASP A 52 14.26 -7.77 -4.69
C ASP A 52 15.36 -6.72 -4.52
N THR A 53 15.02 -5.43 -4.67
CA THR A 53 15.96 -4.33 -4.47
C THR A 53 16.43 -4.23 -3.01
N ILE A 54 15.51 -4.35 -2.05
CA ILE A 54 15.83 -4.32 -0.61
C ILE A 54 16.75 -5.49 -0.24
N PHE A 55 16.43 -6.70 -0.69
CA PHE A 55 17.21 -7.89 -0.37
C PHE A 55 18.55 -7.93 -1.11
N ASP A 56 18.64 -7.37 -2.32
CA ASP A 56 19.91 -7.16 -3.02
C ASP A 56 20.79 -6.16 -2.28
N GLU A 57 20.22 -5.06 -1.78
CA GLU A 57 20.97 -4.08 -0.99
C GLU A 57 21.43 -4.65 0.35
N ILE A 58 20.59 -5.45 1.02
CA ILE A 58 20.99 -6.18 2.24
C ILE A 58 22.15 -7.13 1.94
N ARG A 59 22.06 -7.93 0.87
CA ARG A 59 23.13 -8.86 0.43
C ARG A 59 24.44 -8.17 0.07
N ARG A 60 24.39 -6.94 -0.45
CA ARG A 60 25.59 -6.15 -0.82
C ARG A 60 26.29 -5.54 0.40
N ASN A 61 25.57 -5.38 1.51
CA ASN A 61 26.08 -4.78 2.74
C ASN A 61 26.49 -5.85 3.78
N GLU A 62 26.44 -7.13 3.43
CA GLU A 62 27.13 -8.25 4.12
C GLU A 62 28.54 -8.47 3.54
#